data_AF-M7WSI3-F1
#
_entry.id   AF-M7WSI3-F1
#
_cell.length_a   1.000
_cell.length_b   1.000
_cell.length_c   1.000
_cell.angle_alpha   90.00
_cell.angle_beta   90.00
_cell.angle_gamma   90.00
#
_symmetry.space_group_name_H-M   'P 1'
#
loop_
_entity.id
_entity.type
_entity.pdbx_description
1 polymer ?
#
loop_
_entity_poly.entity_id
_entity_poly.type
_entity_poly.pdbx_seq_one_letter_code
_entity_poly.pdbx_strand_id
1 'polypeptide(L)'
;MSREGAGRVERRASAAVQITAEQLLREAADFQEKAAPKPKQRIEDFEELHGYRARERQEFEEVIRRTRTNIQAWVKYANWEASQNEFPRCAHMHDV
;
A
#
# COMPACT_ATOMS: atom_id res chain seq x y z
N MET A 1 -26.36 -7.58 49.65
CA MET A 1 -26.85 -7.29 48.29
C MET A 1 -26.41 -5.88 47.92
N SER A 2 -25.21 -5.74 47.35
CA SER A 2 -24.69 -4.43 46.92
C SER A 2 -25.20 -4.15 45.52
N ARG A 3 -25.96 -3.06 45.37
CA ARG A 3 -26.53 -2.61 44.11
C ARG A 3 -25.47 -1.74 43.42
N GLU A 4 -24.47 -2.39 42.83
CA GLU A 4 -23.63 -1.73 41.83
C GLU A 4 -24.47 -1.51 40.58
N GLY A 5 -24.67 -0.25 40.21
CA GLY A 5 -25.50 0.09 39.04
C GLY A 5 -26.23 1.41 39.14
N ALA A 6 -25.64 2.44 39.75
CA ALA A 6 -26.04 3.80 39.43
C ALA A 6 -25.17 4.25 38.26
N GLY A 7 -25.65 3.96 37.04
CA GLY A 7 -25.01 4.43 35.81
C GLY A 7 -24.80 5.94 35.91
N ARG A 8 -23.54 6.37 35.78
CA ARG A 8 -23.12 7.77 35.79
C ARG A 8 -24.07 8.58 34.89
N VAL A 9 -24.78 9.54 35.49
CA VAL A 9 -25.72 10.38 34.76
C VAL A 9 -24.94 11.26 33.80
N GLU A 10 -25.04 10.99 32.50
CA GLU A 10 -24.42 11.78 31.44
C GLU A 10 -25.33 12.95 31.01
N ARG A 11 -24.69 14.07 30.67
CA ARG A 11 -25.38 15.34 30.33
C ARG A 11 -26.02 15.22 28.94
N ARG A 12 -27.32 15.44 28.81
CA ARG A 12 -28.10 15.32 27.55
C ARG A 12 -28.39 16.64 26.83
N ALA A 13 -27.77 17.74 27.25
CA ALA A 13 -27.93 19.02 26.56
C ALA A 13 -27.30 18.96 25.16
N SER A 14 -27.82 19.73 24.20
CA SER A 14 -27.21 19.86 22.88
C SER A 14 -25.79 20.40 22.99
N ALA A 15 -24.85 19.79 22.28
CA ALA A 15 -23.48 20.30 22.22
C ALA A 15 -23.46 21.72 21.61
N ALA A 16 -22.64 22.60 22.18
CA ALA A 16 -22.48 23.98 21.69
C ALA A 16 -21.89 24.01 20.26
N VAL A 17 -21.07 23.01 19.91
CA VAL A 17 -20.55 22.77 18.57
C VAL A 17 -20.99 21.38 18.14
N GLN A 18 -21.62 21.29 16.98
CA GLN A 18 -22.02 20.01 16.38
C GLN A 18 -20.88 19.50 15.50
N ILE A 19 -20.58 18.20 15.60
CA ILE A 19 -19.56 17.57 14.75
C ILE A 19 -20.13 17.45 13.34
N THR A 20 -19.40 17.96 12.35
CA THR A 20 -19.79 17.89 10.93
C THR A 20 -19.12 16.71 10.23
N ALA A 21 -19.63 16.34 9.06
CA ALA A 21 -19.00 15.31 8.22
C ALA A 21 -17.57 15.68 7.83
N GLU A 22 -17.30 16.95 7.53
CA GLU A 22 -15.97 17.44 7.19
C GLU A 22 -14.98 17.26 8.35
N GLN A 23 -15.41 17.58 9.58
CA GLN A 23 -14.59 17.43 10.78
C GLN A 23 -14.13 15.97 10.94
N LEU A 24 -15.05 15.01 10.79
CA LEU A 24 -14.74 13.58 10.87
C LEU A 24 -13.80 13.13 9.76
N LEU A 25 -14.02 13.59 8.52
CA LEU A 25 -13.18 13.21 7.38
C LEU A 25 -11.77 13.78 7.50
N ARG A 26 -11.63 15.00 8.03
CA ARG A 26 -10.33 15.63 8.26
C ARG A 26 -9.56 14.93 9.38
N GLU A 27 -10.21 14.69 10.51
CA GLU A 27 -9.61 13.95 11.62
C GLU A 27 -9.21 12.53 11.17
N ALA A 28 -10.07 11.83 10.43
CA ALA A 28 -9.74 10.51 9.89
C ALA A 28 -8.53 10.52 8.95
N ALA A 29 -8.39 11.54 8.11
CA ALA A 29 -7.23 11.71 7.24
C ALA A 29 -5.94 12.00 8.03
N ASP A 30 -6.03 12.82 9.09
CA ASP A 30 -4.90 13.16 9.96
C ASP A 30 -4.45 11.94 10.81
N PHE A 31 -5.39 11.08 11.20
CA PHE A 31 -5.12 9.82 11.92
C PHE A 31 -4.80 8.64 11.01
N GLN A 32 -4.83 8.82 9.68
CA GLN A 32 -4.51 7.74 8.76
C GLN A 32 -3.00 7.44 8.88
N GLU A 33 -2.68 6.42 9.68
CA GLU A 33 -1.31 5.96 9.89
C GLU A 33 -0.71 5.59 8.53
N LYS A 34 0.31 6.35 8.12
CA LYS A 34 1.05 6.03 6.90
C LYS A 34 1.79 4.74 7.16
N ALA A 35 1.61 3.76 6.27
CA ALA A 35 2.38 2.53 6.31
C ALA A 35 3.87 2.87 6.42
N ALA A 36 4.55 2.27 7.41
CA ALA A 36 5.97 2.48 7.59
C ALA A 36 6.71 2.16 6.28
N PRO A 37 7.69 2.98 5.86
CA PRO A 37 8.45 2.68 4.66
C PRO A 37 9.17 1.35 4.84
N LYS A 38 9.19 0.53 3.78
CA LYS A 38 9.97 -0.72 3.77
C LYS A 38 11.44 -0.40 4.10
N PRO A 39 12.12 -1.23 4.91
CA PRO A 39 13.54 -1.01 5.22
C PRO A 39 14.38 -1.05 3.94
N LYS A 40 15.42 -0.22 3.87
CA LYS A 40 16.36 -0.21 2.75
C LYS A 40 17.23 -1.46 2.83
N GLN A 41 16.88 -2.50 2.09
CA GLN A 41 17.72 -3.68 1.92
C GLN A 41 18.87 -3.34 0.95
N ARG A 42 20.12 -3.61 1.36
CA ARG A 42 21.28 -3.58 0.47
C ARG A 42 21.53 -5.00 -0.01
N ILE A 43 21.76 -5.15 -1.30
CA ILE A 43 22.09 -6.43 -1.93
C ILE A 43 23.62 -6.53 -1.94
N GLU A 44 24.19 -7.54 -1.28
CA GLU A 44 25.65 -7.64 -1.10
C GLU A 44 26.32 -8.61 -2.08
N ASP A 45 25.60 -9.62 -2.58
CA ASP A 45 26.13 -10.66 -3.47
C ASP A 45 25.24 -10.90 -4.70
N PHE A 46 25.83 -11.49 -5.75
CA PHE A 46 25.15 -11.88 -6.99
C PHE A 46 24.03 -12.90 -6.75
N GLU A 47 24.19 -13.84 -5.81
CA GLU A 47 23.14 -14.79 -5.45
C GLU A 47 21.91 -14.08 -4.86
N GLU A 48 22.14 -13.12 -3.96
CA GLU A 48 21.07 -12.29 -3.40
C GLU A 48 20.41 -11.41 -4.48
N LEU A 49 21.20 -10.88 -5.43
CA LEU A 49 20.67 -10.12 -6.57
C LEU A 49 19.75 -10.99 -7.43
N HIS A 50 20.12 -12.23 -7.71
CA HIS A 50 19.30 -13.16 -8.48
C HIS A 50 18.01 -13.53 -7.74
N GLY A 51 18.09 -13.80 -6.43
CA GLY A 51 16.91 -14.06 -5.60
C GLY A 51 15.97 -12.86 -5.53
N TYR A 52 16.51 -11.66 -5.35
CA TYR A 52 15.75 -10.40 -5.38
C TYR A 52 15.03 -10.20 -6.71
N ARG A 53 15.76 -10.33 -7.84
CA ARG A 53 15.17 -10.20 -9.19
C ARG A 53 14.07 -11.24 -9.44
N ALA A 54 14.26 -12.49 -9.03
CA ALA A 54 13.26 -13.54 -9.19
C ALA A 54 11.98 -13.22 -8.42
N ARG A 55 12.12 -12.74 -7.16
CA ARG A 55 10.97 -12.36 -6.34
C ARG A 55 10.21 -11.17 -6.92
N GLU A 56 10.91 -10.10 -7.28
CA GLU A 56 10.27 -8.90 -7.85
C GLU A 56 9.55 -9.21 -9.17
N ARG A 57 10.13 -10.04 -10.05
CA ARG A 57 9.46 -10.52 -11.27
C ARG A 57 8.16 -11.25 -10.97
N GLN A 58 8.19 -12.16 -9.99
CA GLN A 58 7.00 -12.91 -9.59
C GLN A 58 5.89 -11.99 -9.09
N GLU A 59 6.23 -10.93 -8.34
CA GLU A 59 5.27 -9.91 -7.90
C GLU A 59 4.66 -9.15 -9.07
N PHE A 60 5.48 -8.72 -10.05
CA PHE A 60 4.98 -8.05 -11.27
C PHE A 60 4.08 -8.96 -12.10
N GLU A 61 4.49 -10.21 -12.33
CA GLU A 61 3.72 -11.20 -13.08
C GLU A 61 2.40 -11.54 -12.40
N GLU A 62 2.35 -11.60 -11.07
CA GLU A 62 1.12 -11.81 -10.33
C GLU A 62 0.14 -10.63 -10.50
N VAL A 63 0.63 -9.40 -10.41
CA VAL A 63 -0.18 -8.20 -10.63
C VAL A 63 -0.72 -8.17 -12.06
N ILE A 64 0.14 -8.47 -13.04
CA ILE A 64 -0.24 -8.53 -14.45
C ILE A 64 -1.25 -9.66 -14.70
N ARG A 65 -1.07 -10.83 -14.09
CA ARG A 65 -2.02 -11.95 -14.21
C ARG A 65 -3.39 -11.57 -13.67
N ARG A 66 -3.45 -10.83 -12.56
CA ARG A 66 -4.70 -10.35 -11.95
C ARG A 66 -5.32 -9.18 -12.73
N THR A 67 -4.52 -8.35 -13.38
CA THR A 67 -4.98 -7.13 -14.05
C THR A 67 -4.40 -7.00 -15.46
N ARG A 68 -4.66 -8.01 -16.30
CA ARG A 68 -4.05 -8.16 -17.63
C ARG A 68 -4.23 -6.95 -18.55
N THR A 69 -5.38 -6.27 -18.47
CA THR A 69 -5.73 -5.09 -19.28
C THR A 69 -5.10 -3.79 -18.78
N ASN A 70 -4.50 -3.79 -17.59
CA ASN A 70 -3.90 -2.59 -17.02
C ASN A 70 -2.50 -2.37 -17.59
N ILE A 71 -2.44 -1.56 -18.65
CA ILE A 71 -1.20 -1.16 -19.32
C ILE A 71 -0.20 -0.50 -18.35
N GLN A 72 -0.67 0.19 -17.30
CA GLN A 72 0.22 0.79 -16.32
C GLN A 72 1.03 -0.24 -15.53
N ALA A 73 0.48 -1.45 -15.31
CA ALA A 73 1.21 -2.54 -14.68
C ALA A 73 2.36 -3.03 -15.57
N TRP A 74 2.10 -3.18 -16.87
CA TRP A 74 3.12 -3.54 -17.87
C TRP A 74 4.21 -2.48 -18.02
N VAL A 75 3.83 -1.19 -18.07
CA VAL A 75 4.79 -0.08 -18.16
C VAL A 75 5.71 -0.04 -16.93
N LYS A 76 5.17 -0.25 -15.72
CA LYS A 76 5.97 -0.33 -14.49
C LYS A 76 6.94 -1.51 -14.54
N TYR A 77 6.50 -2.67 -15.03
CA TYR A 77 7.35 -3.84 -15.16
C TYR A 77 8.48 -3.63 -16.17
N ALA A 78 8.16 -3.07 -17.34
CA ALA A 78 9.16 -2.74 -18.36
C ALA A 78 10.20 -1.72 -17.88
N ASN A 79 9.77 -0.68 -17.16
CA ASN A 79 10.70 0.31 -16.55
C ASN A 79 11.61 -0.34 -15.50
N TRP A 80 11.10 -1.28 -14.71
CA TRP A 80 11.90 -2.01 -13.74
C TRP A 80 12.95 -2.89 -14.42
N GLU A 81 12.59 -3.68 -15.43
CA GLU A 81 13.56 -4.48 -16.20
C GLU A 81 14.62 -3.61 -16.89
N ALA A 82 14.24 -2.43 -17.39
CA ALA A 82 15.17 -1.49 -18.00
C ALA A 82 16.21 -0.99 -16.98
N SER A 83 15.79 -0.75 -15.73
CA SER A 83 16.69 -0.40 -14.62
C SER A 83 17.68 -1.52 -14.26
N GLN A 84 17.36 -2.78 -14.59
CA GLN A 84 18.24 -3.94 -14.37
C GLN A 84 19.26 -4.15 -15.50
N ASN A 85 19.29 -3.28 -16.53
CA ASN A 85 20.08 -3.40 -17.77
C ASN A 85 19.71 -4.64 -18.63
N GLU A 86 18.52 -5.22 -18.47
CA GLU A 86 18.04 -6.38 -19.25
C GLU A 86 17.17 -5.94 -20.46
N PHE A 87 17.75 -5.13 -21.34
CA PHE A 87 17.06 -4.57 -22.52
C PHE A 87 16.37 -5.59 -23.45
N PRO A 88 16.93 -6.80 -23.72
CA PRO A 88 16.26 -7.79 -24.58
C PRO A 88 14.91 -8.28 -24.03
N ARG A 89 14.71 -8.26 -22.71
CA ARG A 89 13.45 -8.69 -22.08
C ARG A 89 12.40 -7.58 -22.07
N CYS A 90 12.80 -6.32 -21.89
CA CYS A 90 11.90 -5.17 -22.01
C CYS A 90 11.15 -5.15 -23.34
N ALA A 91 11.85 -5.47 -24.44
CA ALA A 91 11.28 -5.46 -25.78
C ALA A 91 10.12 -6.45 -25.96
N HIS A 92 10.12 -7.57 -25.23
CA HIS A 92 9.08 -8.58 -25.31
C HIS A 92 7.86 -8.30 -24.42
N MET A 93 7.96 -7.42 -23.41
CA MET A 93 6.85 -7.14 -22.48
C MET A 93 5.79 -6.19 -23.01
N HIS A 94 6.13 -5.34 -24.00
CA HIS A 94 5.20 -4.38 -24.56
C HIS A 94 4.29 -4.99 -25.66
N ASP A 95 4.51 -6.24 -26.03
CA ASP A 95 3.88 -6.88 -27.20
C ASP A 95 2.60 -7.67 -26.82
N VAL A 96 1.61 -6.97 -26.24
CA VAL A 96 0.27 -7.53 -25.90
C VAL A 96 -0.83 -6.74 -26.58
#